data_AF-A0A847DCZ9-F1
#
_entry.id   AF-A0A847DCZ9-F1
#
_cell.length_a   1.000
_cell.length_b   1.000
_cell.length_c   1.000
_cell.angle_alpha   90.00
_cell.angle_beta   90.00
_cell.angle_gamma   90.00
#
_symmetry.space_group_name_H-M   'P 1'
#
loop_
_entity.id
_entity.type
_entity.pdbx_description
1 polymer ?
#
loop_
_entity_poly.entity_id
_entity_poly.type
_entity_poly.pdbx_seq_one_letter_code
_entity_poly.pdbx_strand_id
1 'polypeptide(L)' 'MYGWEWDFGDMSTSIEQNPIHTYVNKGRYTVNLTVTGSGENDIVTKTGYINVSAKGVLEWLPILLD' A
#
# COMPACT_ATOMS: atom_id res chain seq x y z
N MET A 1 21.00 8.23 -15.27
CA MET A 1 19.73 8.91 -14.91
C MET A 1 19.26 8.23 -13.65
N TYR A 2 18.90 8.98 -12.60
CA TYR A 2 18.36 8.38 -11.38
C TYR A 2 16.84 8.41 -11.45
N GLY A 3 16.17 7.35 -11.02
CA GLY A 3 14.72 7.25 -11.07
C GLY A 3 14.15 6.42 -9.94
N TRP A 4 12.92 6.72 -9.57
CA TRP A 4 12.11 5.96 -8.62
C TRP A 4 10.85 5.51 -9.33
N GLU A 5 10.43 4.29 -9.04
CA GLU A 5 9.14 3.76 -9.47
C GLU A 5 8.53 3.01 -8.29
N TRP A 6 7.46 3.57 -7.77
CA TRP A 6 6.63 2.97 -6.74
C TRP A 6 5.46 2.26 -7.39
N ASP A 7 5.21 1.03 -6.95
CA ASP A 7 3.96 0.32 -7.13
C ASP A 7 3.38 0.03 -5.74
N PHE A 8 2.20 0.61 -5.48
CA PHE A 8 1.55 0.54 -4.19
C PHE A 8 0.71 -0.73 -4.00
N GLY A 9 0.56 -1.57 -5.04
CA GLY A 9 -0.21 -2.80 -4.99
C GLY A 9 -1.73 -2.62 -5.09
N ASP A 10 -2.20 -1.41 -5.37
CA ASP A 10 -3.61 -1.06 -5.60
C ASP A 10 -3.87 -0.52 -7.02
N MET A 11 -2.99 -0.86 -7.96
CA MET A 11 -2.97 -0.41 -9.36
C MET A 11 -2.53 1.05 -9.57
N SER A 12 -2.08 1.75 -8.53
CA SER A 12 -1.48 3.07 -8.64
C SER A 12 0.05 3.05 -8.50
N THR A 13 0.70 4.02 -9.13
CA THR A 13 2.16 4.16 -9.15
C THR A 13 2.62 5.60 -8.90
N SER A 14 3.90 5.78 -8.59
CA SER A 14 4.53 7.11 -8.51
C SER A 14 5.98 7.08 -8.96
N ILE A 15 6.46 8.20 -9.52
CA ILE A 15 7.87 8.42 -9.87
C ILE A 15 8.60 9.35 -8.89
N GLU A 16 7.90 9.84 -7.87
CA GLU A 16 8.50 10.68 -6.85
C GLU A 16 9.42 9.85 -5.95
N GLN A 17 10.49 10.48 -5.45
CA GLN A 17 11.40 9.82 -4.50
C GLN A 17 10.70 9.49 -3.18
N ASN A 18 9.83 10.39 -2.69
CA ASN A 18 9.13 10.27 -1.41
C ASN A 18 7.63 10.60 -1.56
N PRO A 19 6.84 9.74 -2.21
CA PRO A 19 5.41 9.98 -2.42
C PRO A 19 4.61 9.82 -1.13
N ILE A 20 3.47 10.49 -1.07
CA ILE A 20 2.39 10.19 -0.12
C ILE A 20 1.28 9.48 -0.90
N HIS A 21 0.88 8.29 -0.45
CA HIS A 21 -0.19 7.51 -1.08
C HIS A 21 -1.30 7.17 -0.08
N THR A 22 -2.56 7.24 -0.53
CA THR A 22 -3.74 6.95 0.29
C THR A 22 -4.51 5.75 -0.29
N TYR A 23 -4.62 4.69 0.50
CA TYR A 23 -5.39 3.49 0.16
C TYR A 23 -6.86 3.70 0.53
N VAL A 24 -7.75 3.71 -0.46
CA VAL A 24 -9.19 3.95 -0.26
C VAL A 24 -9.93 2.67 0.13
N ASN A 25 -9.54 1.54 -0.45
CA ASN A 25 -10.23 0.27 -0.27
C ASN A 25 -9.61 -0.54 0.87
N LYS A 26 -10.43 -1.41 1.48
CA LYS A 26 -9.93 -2.42 2.40
C LYS A 26 -9.11 -3.44 1.62
N GLY A 27 -8.02 -3.89 2.21
CA GLY A 27 -7.14 -4.84 1.54
C GLY A 27 -5.79 -4.95 2.22
N ARG A 28 -5.04 -5.97 1.78
CA ARG A 28 -3.64 -6.17 2.14
C ARG A 28 -2.78 -5.91 0.91
N TYR A 29 -1.92 -4.91 0.98
CA TYR A 29 -1.17 -4.41 -0.17
C TYR A 29 0.31 -4.74 -0.05
N THR A 30 0.88 -5.22 -1.15
CA THR A 30 2.33 -5.40 -1.33
C THR A 30 2.88 -4.16 -2.02
N VAL A 31 3.90 -3.55 -1.43
CA VAL A 31 4.52 -2.34 -1.97
C VAL A 31 5.86 -2.70 -2.61
N ASN A 32 6.10 -2.24 -3.82
CA ASN A 32 7.37 -2.37 -4.53
C ASN A 32 7.98 -0.98 -4.78
N LEU A 33 9.29 -0.87 -4.58
CA LEU A 33 10.08 0.27 -5.01
C LEU A 33 11.18 -0.24 -5.93
N THR A 34 11.20 0.24 -7.18
CA THR A 34 12.33 0.11 -8.08
C THR A 34 13.12 1.41 -8.08
N VAL A 35 14.42 1.33 -7.81
CA VAL A 35 15.35 2.47 -7.93
C VAL A 35 16.29 2.21 -9.09
N THR A 36 16.32 3.14 -10.04
CA THR A 36 17.25 3.10 -11.19
C THR A 36 18.46 3.97 -10.90
N GLY A 37 19.64 3.37 -10.93
CA GLY A 37 20.93 4.05 -10.82
C GLY A 37 21.59 4.31 -12.17
N SER A 38 22.86 4.73 -12.14
CA SER A 38 23.66 4.94 -13.35
C SER A 38 24.12 3.66 -14.05
N GLY A 39 23.87 2.48 -13.47
CA GLY A 39 24.34 1.20 -14.01
C GLY A 39 23.48 0.00 -13.65
N GLU A 40 22.85 0.00 -12.47
CA GLU A 40 21.98 -1.08 -12.02
C GLU A 40 20.68 -0.53 -11.45
N ASN A 41 19.67 -1.39 -11.46
CA ASN A 41 18.40 -1.16 -10.79
C ASN A 41 18.34 -2.06 -9.56
N ASP A 42 17.84 -1.53 -8.45
CA ASP A 42 17.53 -2.31 -7.27
C ASP A 42 16.02 -2.29 -7.02
N ILE A 43 15.50 -3.38 -6.47
CA ILE A 43 14.08 -3.56 -6.20
C ILE A 43 13.89 -4.00 -4.76
N VAL A 44 13.07 -3.24 -4.03
CA VAL A 44 12.63 -3.62 -2.68
C VAL A 44 11.14 -3.92 -2.71
N THR A 45 10.79 -5.16 -2.34
CA THR A 45 9.40 -5.61 -2.19
C THR A 45 9.07 -5.80 -0.71
N LYS A 46 7.98 -5.17 -0.25
CA LYS A 46 7.39 -5.42 1.07
C LYS A 46 6.03 -6.09 0.94
N THR A 47 6.01 -7.40 1.08
CA THR A 47 4.81 -8.23 0.92
C THR A 47 3.77 -7.96 2.01
N GLY A 48 2.55 -7.59 1.58
CA GLY A 48 1.42 -7.39 2.48
C GLY A 48 1.67 -6.42 3.64
N TYR A 49 2.49 -5.39 3.38
CA TYR A 49 3.00 -4.43 4.36
C TYR A 49 1.93 -3.49 4.89
N ILE A 50 0.99 -3.09 4.01
CA ILE A 50 -0.14 -2.25 4.39
C ILE A 50 -1.37 -3.13 4.53
N ASN A 51 -2.04 -3.03 5.68
CA ASN A 51 -3.30 -3.71 5.94
C ASN A 51 -4.37 -2.66 6.27
N VAL A 52 -5.23 -2.37 5.29
CA VAL A 52 -6.39 -1.49 5.50
C VAL A 52 -7.55 -2.37 5.90
N SER A 53 -7.86 -2.35 7.19
CA SER A 53 -9.04 -3.01 7.75
C SER A 53 -10.16 -2.00 7.92
N ALA A 54 -11.40 -2.49 7.96
CA ALA A 54 -12.47 -1.68 8.51
C ALA A 54 -12.07 -1.24 9.91
N LYS A 55 -12.29 0.03 10.25
CA LYS A 55 -12.47 0.38 11.66
C LYS A 55 -13.53 -0.60 12.17
N GLY A 56 -13.16 -1.43 13.15
CA GLY A 56 -14.06 -2.44 13.69
C GLY A 56 -15.38 -1.77 14.01
N VAL A 57 -16.39 -2.02 13.17
CA VAL A 57 -17.76 -1.77 13.58
C VAL A 57 -17.92 -2.84 14.64
N LEU A 58 -17.94 -2.45 15.92
CA LEU A 58 -18.80 -3.16 16.86
C LEU A 58 -20.18 -3.00 16.23
N GLU A 59 -20.52 -3.89 15.29
CA GLU A 59 -21.90 -4.17 14.92
C GLU A 59 -22.51 -4.42 16.28
N TRP A 60 -23.30 -3.45 16.74
CA TRP A 60 -24.02 -3.53 17.97
C TRP A 60 -24.59 -4.95 18.01
N LEU A 61 -24.15 -5.77 18.97
CA LEU A 61 -24.84 -7.03 19.21
C LEU A 61 -26.31 -6.63 19.27
N PRO A 62 -27.21 -7.15 18.42
CA PRO A 62 -28.62 -6.97 18.68
C PRO A 62 -28.82 -7.49 20.09
N ILE A 63 -29.06 -6.57 21.02
CA ILE A 63 -29.32 -6.90 22.41
C ILE A 63 -30.58 -7.75 22.31
N LEU A 64 -30.47 -9.06 22.53
CA LEU A 64 -31.63 -9.92 22.68
C LEU A 64 -32.49 -9.32 23.78
N LEU A 65 -33.61 -8.72 23.41
CA LEU A 65 -34.74 -8.38 24.28
C LEU A 65 -35.93 -7.95 23.42
N ASP A 66 -36.56 -8.95 22.79
CA ASP A 66 -38.02 -9.07 22.72
C ASP A 66 -38.44 -10.51 23.07
#